data_AF-A0A957R4W6-F1
#
_entry.id   AF-A0A957R4W6-F1
#
_cell.length_a   1.000
_cell.length_b   1.000
_cell.length_c   1.000
_cell.angle_alpha   90.00
_cell.angle_beta   90.00
_cell.angle_gamma   90.00
#
_symmetry.space_group_name_H-M   'P 1'
#
loop_
_entity.id
_entity.type
_entity.pdbx_description
1 polymer ?
#
loop_
_entity_poly.entity_id
_entity_poly.type
_entity_poly.pdbx_seq_one_letter_code
_entity_poly.pdbx_strand_id
1 'polypeptide(L)' 'VSVKFRWSDFTTFTRQKTVDVAIDSEEDIVRLATAVWREHWPEGQPMRLLGVGVSNITELHVRQLPLFDE' A
#
# COMPACT_ATOMS: atom_id res chain seq x y z
N VAL A 1 -4.76 0.39 1.05
CA VAL A 1 -3.43 -0.25 1.24
C VAL A 1 -2.67 0.51 2.31
N SER A 2 -2.08 -0.20 3.28
CA SER A 2 -1.28 0.36 4.36
C SER A 2 0.17 -0.14 4.30
N VAL A 3 1.09 0.73 4.70
CA VAL A 3 2.51 0.43 4.84
C VAL A 3 2.91 0.76 6.28
N LYS A 4 3.42 -0.24 6.97
CA LYS A 4 3.93 -0.16 8.34
C LYS A 4 5.45 -0.06 8.29
N PHE A 5 5.96 0.93 9.00
CA PHE A 5 7.37 1.26 9.08
C PHE A 5 7.82 1.08 10.54
N ARG A 6 8.99 0.48 10.75
CA ARG A 6 9.62 0.42 12.07
C ARG A 6 11.10 0.75 11.98
N TRP A 7 11.52 1.75 12.74
CA TRP A 7 12.92 2.15 12.85
C TRP A 7 13.72 1.24 13.79
N SER A 8 15.04 1.43 13.81
CA SER A 8 15.97 0.67 14.65
C SER A 8 15.69 0.84 16.15
N ASP A 9 15.17 2.00 16.56
CA ASP A 9 14.73 2.36 17.92
C ASP A 9 13.36 1.76 18.32
N PHE A 10 12.77 0.92 17.46
CA PHE A 10 11.44 0.30 17.62
C PHE A 10 10.25 1.25 17.47
N THR A 11 10.47 2.54 17.19
CA THR A 11 9.39 3.46 16.84
C THR A 11 8.68 2.95 15.59
N THR A 12 7.37 2.81 15.71
CA THR A 12 6.51 2.26 14.64
C THR A 12 5.52 3.33 14.20
N PHE A 13 5.40 3.52 12.90
CA PHE A 13 4.34 4.33 12.31
C PHE A 13 3.74 3.62 11.10
N THR A 14 2.56 4.06 10.68
CA THR A 14 1.87 3.50 9.53
C THR A 14 1.36 4.64 8.65
N ARG A 15 1.40 4.41 7.35
CA ARG A 15 0.80 5.28 6.33
C ARG A 15 -0.11 4.45 5.47
N GLN A 16 -1.17 5.05 4.98
CA GLN A 16 -2.16 4.33 4.19
C GLN A 16 -2.72 5.22 3.10
N LYS A 17 -3.12 4.58 2.02
CA LYS A 17 -3.84 5.20 0.90
C LYS A 17 -5.11 4.41 0.64
N THR A 18 -6.22 5.13 0.60
CA THR A 18 -7.51 4.63 0.14
C THR A 18 -7.60 4.86 -1.36
N VAL A 19 -8.21 3.92 -2.07
CA VAL A 19 -8.51 4.02 -3.49
C VAL A 19 -10.03 4.01 -3.66
N ASP A 20 -10.52 4.76 -4.64
CA ASP A 20 -11.96 4.89 -4.88
C ASP A 20 -12.55 3.63 -5.53
N VAL A 21 -11.73 2.89 -6.29
CA VAL A 21 -12.09 1.64 -6.94
C VAL A 21 -11.40 0.48 -6.23
N ALA A 22 -12.16 -0.58 -5.93
CA ALA A 22 -11.62 -1.79 -5.32
C ALA A 22 -10.57 -2.44 -6.22
N ILE A 23 -9.53 -2.99 -5.59
CA ILE A 23 -8.42 -3.69 -6.25
C ILE A 23 -8.32 -5.10 -5.68
N ASP A 24 -7.92 -6.04 -6.53
CA ASP A 24 -7.76 -7.46 -6.19
C ASP A 24 -6.44 -8.06 -6.70
N SER A 25 -5.64 -7.30 -7.45
CA SER A 25 -4.38 -7.77 -8.01
C SER A 25 -3.19 -7.49 -7.09
N GLU A 26 -2.22 -8.40 -7.10
CA GLU A 26 -0.93 -8.21 -6.44
C GLU A 26 -0.22 -6.95 -6.96
N GLU A 27 -0.26 -6.72 -8.27
CA GLU A 27 0.40 -5.59 -8.92
C GLU A 27 -0.13 -4.25 -8.41
N ASP A 28 -1.45 -4.11 -8.25
CA ASP A 28 -2.07 -2.91 -7.67
C ASP A 28 -1.61 -2.68 -6.23
N ILE A 29 -1.55 -3.75 -5.42
CA ILE A 29 -1.12 -3.66 -4.03
C ILE A 29 0.35 -3.23 -3.95
N VAL A 30 1.22 -3.83 -4.76
CA VAL A 30 2.66 -3.48 -4.83
C VAL A 30 2.85 -2.05 -5.29
N ARG A 31 2.14 -1.63 -6.35
CA ARG A 31 2.22 -0.26 -6.89
C ARG A 31 1.82 0.77 -5.84
N LEU A 32 0.69 0.56 -5.16
CA LEU A 32 0.21 1.48 -4.12
C LEU A 32 1.09 1.48 -2.87
N ALA A 33 1.54 0.31 -2.42
CA ALA A 33 2.46 0.22 -1.27
C ALA A 33 3.79 0.93 -1.59
N THR A 34 4.31 0.78 -2.80
CA THR A 34 5.53 1.46 -3.25
C THR A 34 5.35 2.98 -3.31
N ALA A 35 4.19 3.46 -3.76
CA ALA A 35 3.88 4.89 -3.74
C ALA A 35 3.86 5.45 -2.31
N VAL A 36 3.16 4.78 -1.38
CA VAL A 36 3.11 5.17 0.03
C VAL A 36 4.50 5.14 0.67
N TRP A 37 5.30 4.12 0.35
CA TRP A 37 6.69 4.01 0.78
C TRP A 37 7.51 5.21 0.31
N ARG A 38 7.55 5.50 -1.00
CA ARG A 38 8.38 6.57 -1.58
C ARG A 38 8.01 7.95 -1.05
N GLU A 39 6.74 8.21 -0.77
CA GLU A 39 6.27 9.49 -0.23
C GLU A 39 6.70 9.72 1.24
N HIS A 40 6.93 8.65 2.00
CA HIS A 40 7.14 8.73 3.45
C HIS A 40 8.48 8.18 3.93
N TRP A 41 9.31 7.69 3.01
CA TRP A 41 10.61 7.15 3.31
C TRP A 41 11.70 8.22 3.23
N PRO A 42 12.36 8.56 4.34
CA PRO A 42 13.56 9.39 4.30
C PRO A 42 14.72 8.59 3.71
N GLU A 43 15.31 9.10 2.62
CA GLU A 43 16.47 8.48 1.98
C GLU A 43 17.61 8.24 2.97
N GLY A 44 18.24 7.06 2.88
CA GLY A 44 19.41 6.71 3.70
C GLY A 44 19.12 6.29 5.15
N GLN A 45 17.88 6.37 5.63
CA GLN A 45 17.56 5.85 6.97
C GLN A 45 17.45 4.32 6.93
N PRO A 46 18.04 3.55 7.87
CA PRO A 46 17.83 2.09 7.90
C PRO A 46 16.45 1.70 8.44
N MET A 47 15.80 0.70 7.82
CA MET A 47 14.53 0.14 8.27
C MET A 47 14.73 -1.16 9.02
N ARG A 48 14.05 -1.33 10.17
CA ARG A 48 13.98 -2.62 10.88
C ARG A 48 12.82 -3.49 10.38
N LEU A 49 11.68 -2.89 10.05
CA LEU A 49 10.55 -3.61 9.46
C LEU A 49 9.82 -2.75 8.43
N LEU A 50 9.50 -3.39 7.30
CA LEU A 50 8.51 -2.93 6.33
C LEU A 50 7.39 -3.97 6.25
N GLY A 51 6.16 -3.55 6.49
CA GLY A 51 4.98 -4.43 6.38
C GLY A 51 3.95 -3.81 5.46
N VAL A 52 3.37 -4.63 4.58
CA VAL A 52 2.27 -4.21 3.69
C VAL A 52 0.98 -4.88 4.17
N GLY A 53 -0.09 -4.11 4.23
CA GLY A 53 -1.42 -4.60 4.61
C GLY A 53 -2.51 -4.05 3.70
N VAL A 54 -3.60 -4.81 3.58
CA VAL A 54 -4.85 -4.35 2.96
C VAL A 54 -5.95 -4.35 4.01
N SER A 55 -6.93 -3.49 3.80
CA SER A 55 -8.08 -3.29 4.69
C SER A 55 -9.29 -2.93 3.85
N ASN A 56 -10.48 -2.91 4.46
CA ASN A 56 -11.75 -2.73 3.76
C ASN A 56 -12.02 -3.83 2.70
N ILE A 57 -11.74 -5.08 3.08
CA ILE A 57 -11.96 -6.26 2.23
C ILE A 57 -13.47 -6.50 2.13
N THR A 58 -13.97 -6.69 0.92
CA THR A 58 -15.38 -6.95 0.61
C THR A 58 -15.49 -8.07 -0.41
N GLU A 59 -16.66 -8.72 -0.47
CA GLU A 59 -16.97 -9.67 -1.53
C GLU A 59 -17.10 -8.94 -2.87
N LEU A 60 -16.36 -9.41 -3.87
CA LEU A 60 -16.34 -8.80 -5.21
C LEU A 60 -17.63 -9.17 -5.95
N HIS A 61 -18.61 -8.27 -5.94
CA HIS A 61 -19.87 -8.45 -6.67
C HIS A 61 -19.80 -7.88 -8.10
N VAL A 62 -19.04 -6.79 -8.29
CA VAL A 62 -18.88 -6.09 -9.58
C VAL A 62 -17.45 -5.56 -9.66
N ARG A 63 -16.76 -5.82 -10.77
CA ARG A 63 -15.44 -5.24 -11.07
C ARG A 63 -15.59 -4.13 -12.10
N GLN A 64 -15.01 -2.96 -11.82
CA GLN A 64 -14.87 -1.93 -12.83
C GLN A 64 -13.75 -2.32 -13.80
N LEU A 65 -14.10 -2.44 -15.07
CA LEU A 65 -13.13 -2.67 -16.14
C LEU A 65 -12.55 -1.34 -16.61
N PRO A 66 -11.31 -1.33 -17.12
CA PRO A 66 -10.77 -0.14 -17.76
C PRO A 66 -11.65 0.24 -18.96
N LEU A 67 -11.80 1.54 -19.20
CA LEU A 67 -12.60 2.05 -20.34
C LEU A 67 -11.90 1.80 -21.69
N PHE A 68 -10.57 1.66 -21.66
CA PHE A 68 -9.73 1.41 -22.82
C PHE A 68 -8.84 0.21 -22.54
N ASP A 69 -8.56 -0.58 -23.57
CA ASP A 69 -7.58 -1.66 -23.52
C ASP A 69 -6.18 -1.03 -23.65
N GLU A 70 -5.40 -1.05 -22.57
CA GLU A 70 -3.94 -0.91 -22.61
C GLU A 70 -3.30 -2.23 -22.19
#